data_AF-A0A0E0R6I0-F1
#
_entry.id   AF-A0A0E0R6I0-F1
#
_cell.length_a   1.000
_cell.length_b   1.000
_cell.length_c   1.000
_cell.angle_alpha   90.00
_cell.angle_beta   90.00
_cell.angle_gamma   90.00
#
_symmetry.space_group_name_H-M   'P 1'
#
loop_
_entity.id
_entity.type
_entity.pdbx_description
1 polymer ?
#
loop_
_entity_poly.entity_id
_entity_poly.type
_entity_poly.pdbx_seq_one_letter_code
_entity_poly.pdbx_strand_id
1 'polypeptide(L)'
;MLSMKGVILLLLVCAVISPHPVIGKNPICTHANMIEIVRKCEKFIRVQRPVPTFLCTPNSPCCEAVRKVRDRDMHCVYFLIGLDKQRVKLYSERMILRLSDLCAPVPSRPPPPPHRQVLV
;
A
#
# COMPACT_ATOMS: atom_id res chain seq x y z
N MET A 1 44.82 14.34 -20.20
CA MET A 1 44.15 15.49 -19.56
C MET A 1 42.98 15.89 -20.43
N LEU A 2 41.73 15.70 -19.97
CA LEU A 2 40.56 16.11 -20.76
C LEU A 2 40.60 17.64 -20.90
N SER A 3 40.61 18.13 -22.13
CA SER A 3 40.47 19.57 -22.41
C SER A 3 39.17 20.07 -21.79
N MET A 4 39.16 21.29 -21.25
CA MET A 4 37.98 21.91 -20.61
C MET A 4 36.75 21.87 -21.54
N LYS A 5 36.96 21.97 -22.85
CA LYS A 5 35.93 21.79 -23.89
C LYS A 5 35.33 20.37 -23.91
N GLY A 6 36.16 19.34 -23.72
CA GLY A 6 35.73 17.94 -23.64
C GLY A 6 34.97 17.63 -22.35
N VAL A 7 35.33 18.28 -21.23
CA VAL A 7 34.57 18.19 -19.97
C VAL A 7 33.19 18.82 -20.13
N ILE A 8 33.11 20.00 -20.76
CA ILE A 8 31.83 20.69 -21.01
C ILE A 8 30.93 19.88 -21.96
N LEU A 9 31.51 19.30 -23.02
CA LEU A 9 30.75 18.48 -23.96
C LEU A 9 30.21 17.20 -23.28
N LEU A 10 31.02 16.56 -22.43
CA LEU A 10 30.60 15.38 -21.66
C LEU A 10 29.48 15.72 -20.66
N LEU A 11 29.59 16.86 -19.96
CA LEU A 11 28.56 17.33 -19.04
C LEU A 11 27.25 17.67 -19.77
N LEU A 12 27.32 18.28 -20.97
CA LEU A 12 26.15 18.54 -21.80
C LEU A 12 25.47 17.25 -22.26
N VAL A 13 26.24 16.25 -22.68
CA VAL A 13 25.69 14.93 -23.09
C VAL A 13 25.03 14.22 -21.89
N CYS A 14 25.65 14.24 -20.70
CA CYS A 14 25.07 13.67 -19.49
C CYS A 14 23.81 14.41 -18.99
N ALA A 15 23.71 15.71 -19.23
CA ALA A 15 22.52 16.50 -18.89
C ALA A 15 21.34 16.27 -19.85
N VAL A 16 21.63 15.96 -21.14
CA VAL A 16 20.61 15.60 -22.15
C VAL A 16 20.17 14.15 -22.01
N ILE A 17 21.05 13.27 -21.50
CA ILE A 17 20.67 11.99 -20.87
C ILE A 17 20.13 12.29 -19.46
N SER A 18 19.23 13.27 -19.37
CA SER A 18 18.43 13.52 -18.18
C SER A 18 17.78 12.20 -17.81
N PRO A 19 17.79 11.82 -16.51
CA PRO A 19 17.13 10.60 -16.08
C PRO A 19 15.71 10.71 -16.60
N HIS A 20 15.28 9.75 -17.42
CA HIS A 20 13.86 9.56 -17.64
C HIS A 20 13.22 9.72 -16.27
N PRO A 21 12.36 10.73 -16.05
CA PRO A 21 11.59 10.73 -14.84
C PRO A 21 10.87 9.41 -14.95
N VAL A 22 11.23 8.47 -14.10
CA VAL A 22 10.46 7.25 -13.92
C VAL A 22 9.20 7.79 -13.26
N ILE A 23 8.33 8.41 -14.05
CA ILE A 23 6.91 8.59 -13.84
C ILE A 23 6.37 7.17 -13.96
N GLY A 24 6.83 6.32 -13.04
CA GLY A 24 6.27 5.02 -12.80
C GLY A 24 4.94 5.32 -12.15
N LYS A 25 3.87 5.28 -12.98
CA LYS A 25 2.47 4.98 -12.60
C LYS A 25 2.15 5.28 -11.14
N ASN A 26 1.43 6.39 -10.88
CA ASN A 26 0.71 6.75 -9.64
C ASN A 26 1.22 6.11 -8.33
N PRO A 27 1.64 6.89 -7.32
CA PRO A 27 2.24 6.35 -6.10
C PRO A 27 1.43 5.17 -5.56
N ILE A 28 2.08 4.02 -5.39
CA ILE A 28 1.48 2.75 -4.94
C ILE A 28 0.63 3.00 -3.68
N CYS A 29 1.12 3.84 -2.79
CA CYS A 29 0.39 4.42 -1.66
C CYS A 29 0.77 5.90 -1.49
N THR A 30 -0.18 6.73 -1.04
CA THR A 30 0.06 8.15 -0.71
C THR A 30 0.16 8.35 0.80
N HIS A 31 0.67 9.51 1.22
CA HIS A 31 0.65 9.89 2.64
C HIS A 31 -0.79 9.96 3.20
N ALA A 32 -1.77 10.35 2.37
CA ALA A 32 -3.18 10.33 2.73
C ALA A 32 -3.69 8.90 2.99
N ASN A 33 -3.33 7.93 2.13
CA ASN A 33 -3.64 6.52 2.35
C ASN A 33 -3.06 6.03 3.68
N MET A 34 -1.79 6.37 3.96
CA MET A 34 -1.13 6.01 5.21
C MET A 34 -1.86 6.60 6.43
N ILE A 35 -2.21 7.89 6.40
CA ILE A 35 -2.96 8.54 7.50
C ILE A 35 -4.30 7.83 7.71
N GLU A 36 -5.05 7.57 6.64
CA GLU A 36 -6.36 6.93 6.72
C GLU A 36 -6.25 5.52 7.31
N ILE A 37 -5.27 4.71 6.86
CA ILE A 37 -5.02 3.36 7.37
C ILE A 37 -4.63 3.41 8.85
N VAL A 38 -3.68 4.27 9.24
CA VAL A 38 -3.26 4.37 10.64
C VAL A 38 -4.46 4.73 11.52
N ARG A 39 -5.31 5.67 11.09
CA ARG A 39 -6.50 6.09 11.84
C ARG A 39 -7.55 4.98 11.96
N LYS A 40 -7.90 4.31 10.84
CA LYS A 40 -8.99 3.33 10.82
C LYS A 40 -8.58 1.95 11.33
N CYS A 41 -7.30 1.60 11.24
CA CYS A 41 -6.77 0.29 11.60
C CYS A 41 -6.00 0.29 12.93
N GLU A 42 -5.87 1.43 13.63
CA GLU A 42 -4.98 1.61 14.79
C GLU A 42 -5.05 0.46 15.80
N LYS A 43 -6.26 0.07 16.22
CA LYS A 43 -6.50 -0.99 17.21
C LYS A 43 -5.94 -2.36 16.80
N PHE A 44 -5.78 -2.60 15.50
CA PHE A 44 -5.26 -3.85 14.96
C PHE A 44 -3.73 -3.79 14.78
N ILE A 45 -3.21 -2.65 14.31
CA ILE A 45 -1.79 -2.51 13.93
C ILE A 45 -0.88 -2.05 15.07
N ARG A 46 -1.42 -1.51 16.17
CA ARG A 46 -0.61 -0.98 17.28
C ARG A 46 0.21 -2.09 17.96
N VAL A 47 1.43 -1.77 18.37
CA VAL A 47 2.22 -2.63 19.27
C VAL A 47 1.53 -2.63 20.62
N GLN A 48 0.88 -3.74 20.97
CA GLN A 48 0.20 -3.90 22.25
C GLN A 48 0.37 -5.34 22.77
N ARG A 49 0.35 -5.47 24.11
CA ARG A 49 0.28 -6.75 24.81
C ARG A 49 -0.92 -6.72 25.77
N PRO A 50 -1.80 -7.75 25.76
CA PRO A 50 -1.76 -8.94 24.90
C PRO A 50 -1.99 -8.58 23.41
N VAL A 51 -1.52 -9.45 22.52
CA VAL A 51 -1.75 -9.31 21.07
C VAL A 51 -3.27 -9.18 20.87
N PRO A 52 -3.75 -8.18 20.10
CA PRO A 52 -5.18 -7.98 19.95
C PRO A 52 -5.80 -9.26 19.36
N THR A 53 -6.78 -9.83 20.06
CA THR A 53 -7.71 -10.84 19.53
C THR A 53 -8.68 -10.25 18.50
N PHE A 54 -8.60 -8.94 18.26
CA PHE A 54 -9.47 -8.24 17.32
C PHE A 54 -9.22 -8.74 15.90
N LEU A 55 -10.23 -9.38 15.32
CA LEU A 55 -10.21 -9.79 13.93
C LEU A 55 -10.62 -8.59 13.06
N CYS A 56 -9.73 -8.19 12.15
CA CYS A 56 -10.08 -7.23 11.10
C CYS A 56 -11.07 -7.93 10.15
N THR A 57 -12.32 -7.46 10.10
CA THR A 57 -13.32 -8.05 9.20
C THR A 57 -13.19 -7.45 7.80
N PRO A 58 -13.45 -8.23 6.72
CA PRO A 58 -13.35 -7.72 5.35
C PRO A 58 -14.22 -6.49 5.08
N ASN A 59 -15.35 -6.34 5.76
CA ASN A 59 -16.27 -5.21 5.56
C ASN A 59 -16.02 -4.04 6.55
N SER A 60 -14.95 -4.10 7.33
CA SER A 60 -14.62 -3.03 8.27
C SER A 60 -14.15 -1.75 7.56
N PRO A 61 -14.31 -0.57 8.20
CA PRO A 61 -13.73 0.68 7.70
C PRO A 61 -12.21 0.61 7.49
N CYS A 62 -11.51 -0.20 8.30
CA CYS A 62 -10.08 -0.46 8.11
C CYS A 62 -9.83 -1.11 6.74
N CYS A 63 -10.54 -2.20 6.42
CA CYS A 63 -10.37 -2.88 5.14
C CYS A 63 -10.85 -2.06 3.94
N GLU A 64 -11.83 -1.19 4.12
CA GLU A 64 -12.19 -0.20 3.10
C GLU A 64 -11.01 0.72 2.75
N ALA A 65 -10.29 1.25 3.75
CA ALA A 65 -9.10 2.07 3.51
C ALA A 65 -7.95 1.28 2.89
N VAL A 66 -7.73 0.04 3.32
CA VAL A 66 -6.70 -0.84 2.75
C VAL A 66 -6.95 -1.09 1.26
N ARG A 67 -8.20 -1.28 0.83
CA ARG A 67 -8.55 -1.49 -0.58
C ARG A 67 -8.34 -0.27 -1.48
N LYS A 68 -8.18 0.93 -0.92
CA LYS A 68 -7.81 2.14 -1.67
C LYS A 68 -6.32 2.16 -2.04
N VAL A 69 -5.49 1.38 -1.36
CA VAL A 69 -4.07 1.22 -1.72
C VAL A 69 -3.97 0.28 -2.90
N ARG A 70 -3.18 0.67 -3.91
CA ARG A 70 -3.01 -0.15 -5.12
C ARG A 70 -2.44 -1.51 -4.73
N ASP A 71 -3.09 -2.57 -5.19
CA ASP A 71 -2.76 -3.97 -4.88
C ASP A 71 -2.73 -4.30 -3.38
N ARG A 72 -3.28 -3.42 -2.53
CA ARG A 72 -3.19 -3.48 -1.06
C ARG A 72 -1.73 -3.60 -0.59
N ASP A 73 -0.79 -2.95 -1.27
CA ASP A 73 0.63 -2.96 -0.89
C ASP A 73 0.85 -2.24 0.45
N MET A 74 0.90 -3.05 1.51
CA MET A 74 1.13 -2.58 2.87
C MET A 74 2.61 -2.34 3.17
N HIS A 75 3.55 -2.79 2.32
CA HIS A 75 4.97 -2.44 2.48
C HIS A 75 5.17 -0.96 2.22
N CYS A 76 4.50 -0.40 1.21
CA CYS A 76 4.52 1.03 0.95
C CYS A 76 3.98 1.84 2.16
N VAL A 77 2.90 1.37 2.79
CA VAL A 77 2.33 2.02 3.98
C VAL A 77 3.29 1.96 5.16
N TYR A 78 3.90 0.80 5.42
CA TYR A 78 4.89 0.65 6.48
C TYR A 78 6.12 1.54 6.25
N PHE A 79 6.59 1.62 5.00
CA PHE A 79 7.68 2.53 4.62
C PHE A 79 7.36 3.98 4.95
N LEU A 80 6.17 4.47 4.59
CA LEU A 80 5.74 5.84 4.90
C LEU A 80 5.62 6.10 6.41
N ILE A 81 5.15 5.12 7.19
CA ILE A 81 5.15 5.20 8.66
C ILE A 81 6.61 5.30 9.18
N GLY A 82 7.51 4.51 8.59
CA GLY A 82 8.94 4.45 8.93
C GLY A 82 9.76 5.71 8.62
N LEU A 83 9.19 6.68 7.89
CA LEU A 83 9.77 8.01 7.73
C LEU A 83 9.79 8.78 9.06
N ASP A 84 8.81 8.53 9.94
CA ASP A 84 8.81 9.02 11.32
C ASP A 84 9.30 7.92 12.27
N LYS A 85 10.54 8.07 12.73
CA LYS A 85 11.22 7.10 13.60
C LYS A 85 10.60 6.94 14.98
N GLN A 86 9.82 7.90 15.47
CA GLN A 86 9.12 7.74 16.75
C GLN A 86 7.77 7.07 16.53
N ARG A 87 7.05 7.47 15.48
CA ARG A 87 5.75 6.90 15.14
C ARG A 87 5.82 5.42 14.78
N VAL A 88 6.83 4.99 14.03
CA VAL A 88 6.95 3.57 13.62
C VAL A 88 7.06 2.60 14.80
N LYS A 89 7.64 3.04 15.93
CA LYS A 89 7.77 2.21 17.14
C LYS A 89 6.42 1.87 17.78
N LEU A 90 5.37 2.63 17.45
CA LEU A 90 4.02 2.42 17.98
C LEU A 90 3.27 1.31 17.24
N TYR A 91 3.74 0.88 16.07
CA TYR A 91 3.00 -0.04 15.20
C TYR A 91 3.79 -1.32 14.89
N SER A 92 3.09 -2.44 14.86
CA SER A 92 3.64 -3.75 14.54
C SER A 92 3.71 -3.89 13.02
N GLU A 93 4.93 -3.99 12.49
CA GLU A 93 5.19 -4.30 11.08
C GLU A 93 4.40 -5.53 10.62
N ARG A 94 4.49 -6.64 11.37
CA ARG A 94 3.75 -7.87 11.09
C ARG A 94 2.25 -7.62 10.94
N MET A 95 1.64 -6.85 11.82
CA MET A 95 0.21 -6.59 11.78
C MET A 95 -0.17 -5.68 10.61
N ILE A 96 0.65 -4.68 10.29
CA ILE A 96 0.45 -3.82 9.11
C ILE A 96 0.48 -4.67 7.83
N LEU A 97 1.50 -5.51 7.66
CA LEU A 97 1.65 -6.34 6.45
C LEU A 97 0.48 -7.33 6.26
N ARG A 98 -0.03 -7.90 7.37
CA ARG A 98 -1.19 -8.82 7.33
C ARG A 98 -2.48 -8.18 6.83
N LEU A 99 -2.62 -6.86 6.82
CA LEU A 99 -3.81 -6.19 6.30
C LEU A 99 -4.02 -6.47 4.81
N SER A 100 -2.95 -6.72 4.03
CA SER A 100 -3.05 -7.06 2.61
C SER A 100 -3.98 -8.25 2.38
N ASP A 101 -3.77 -9.33 3.12
CA ASP A 101 -4.51 -10.59 2.95
C ASP A 101 -5.87 -10.54 3.65
N LEU A 102 -5.92 -10.00 4.87
CA LEU A 102 -7.15 -9.92 5.67
C LEU A 102 -8.24 -9.07 5.00
N CYS A 103 -7.82 -8.07 4.23
CA CYS A 103 -8.72 -7.15 3.55
C CYS A 103 -8.94 -7.50 2.07
N ALA A 104 -8.53 -8.70 1.64
CA ALA A 104 -8.91 -9.22 0.33
C ALA A 104 -10.46 -9.19 0.18
N PRO A 105 -10.98 -8.92 -1.03
CA PRO A 105 -12.40 -9.09 -1.29
C PRO A 105 -12.82 -10.53 -1.01
N VAL A 106 -13.96 -10.72 -0.35
CA VAL A 106 -14.57 -12.05 -0.27
C VAL A 106 -14.97 -12.44 -1.69
N PRO A 107 -14.66 -13.67 -2.16
CA PRO A 107 -15.15 -14.13 -3.46
C PRO A 107 -16.67 -13.98 -3.48
N SER A 108 -17.20 -13.22 -4.44
CA SER A 108 -18.63 -13.16 -4.65
C SER A 108 -19.11 -14.58 -4.96
N ARG A 109 -20.01 -15.13 -4.12
CA ARG A 109 -20.66 -16.41 -4.40
C ARG A 109 -21.28 -16.31 -5.80
N PRO A 110 -21.05 -17.28 -6.70
CA PRO A 110 -21.70 -17.25 -8.01
C PRO A 110 -23.22 -17.18 -7.82
N PRO A 111 -23.95 -16.45 -8.69
CA PRO A 111 -25.40 -16.41 -8.61
C PRO A 111 -25.97 -17.83 -8.66
N PRO A 112 -27.07 -18.13 -7.92
CA PRO A 112 -27.71 -19.43 -8.00
C PRO A 112 -28.09 -19.74 -9.46
N PRO A 113 -28.00 -21.01 -9.90
CA PRO A 113 -28.42 -21.40 -11.23
C PRO A 113 -29.86 -20.95 -11.49
N PRO A 114 -30.21 -20.52 -12.72
CA PRO A 114 -31.59 -20.22 -13.05
C PRO A 114 -32.46 -21.44 -12.73
N HIS A 115 -33.51 -21.25 -11.92
CA HIS A 115 -34.48 -22.30 -11.66
C HIS A 115 -35.10 -22.68 -13.00
N ARG A 116 -34.77 -23.88 -13.50
CA ARG A 116 -35.41 -24.48 -14.66
C ARG A 116 -36.89 -24.67 -14.30
N GLN A 117 -37.74 -23.75 -14.76
CA GLN A 117 -39.18 -23.94 -14.72
C GLN A 117 -39.47 -25.16 -15.59
N VAL A 118 -39.72 -26.30 -14.95
CA VAL A 118 -40.29 -27.47 -15.62
C VAL A 118 -41.73 -27.10 -15.90
N LEU A 119 -42.03 -26.80 -17.16
CA LEU A 119 -43.40 -26.66 -17.64
C LEU A 119 -44.03 -28.05 -17.56
N VAL A 120 -45.01 -28.21 -16.68
CA VAL A 120 -45.90 -29.39 -16.58
C VAL A 120 -47.20 -29.05 -17.26
#